data_AF-A0A5S5CEN4-F1
#
_entry.id   AF-A0A5S5CEN4-F1
#
_cell.length_a   1.000
_cell.length_b   1.000
_cell.length_c   1.000
_cell.angle_alpha   90.00
_cell.angle_beta   90.00
_cell.angle_gamma   90.00
#
_symmetry.space_group_name_H-M   'P 1'
#
loop_
_entity.id
_entity.type
_entity.pdbx_description
1 polymer ?
#
loop_
_entity_poly.entity_id
_entity_poly.type
_entity_poly.pdbx_seq_one_letter_code
_entity_poly.pdbx_strand_id
1 'polypeptide(L)'
;MKYSVNIILLSSFLFFLSNSSIAQEIPKYDYLEVIVIQKANNSGRVKRIKVQEQKSLVGKQITIKQLEQLEGSSDLLNYMNTGNWEFVDRQSIVSEENDPVWMSYIFRKRK
;
A
#
# COMPACT_ATOMS: atom_id res chain seq x y z
N MET A 1 -51.05 -30.49 20.68
CA MET A 1 -49.67 -30.97 20.41
C MET A 1 -49.19 -30.70 18.98
N LYS A 2 -49.93 -31.06 17.92
CA LYS A 2 -49.49 -30.86 16.51
C LYS A 2 -49.20 -29.40 16.13
N TYR A 3 -50.03 -28.45 16.54
CA TYR A 3 -49.82 -27.03 16.27
C TYR A 3 -48.59 -26.45 16.99
N SER A 4 -48.30 -26.92 18.20
CA SER A 4 -47.15 -26.50 19.00
C SER A 4 -45.83 -26.90 18.33
N VAL A 5 -45.76 -28.10 17.72
CA VAL A 5 -44.58 -28.56 16.99
C VAL A 5 -44.35 -27.74 15.71
N ASN A 6 -45.42 -27.41 14.98
CA ASN A 6 -45.33 -26.56 13.79
C ASN A 6 -44.88 -25.12 14.11
N ILE A 7 -45.33 -24.58 15.25
CA ILE A 7 -44.90 -23.24 15.71
C ILE A 7 -43.41 -23.24 16.06
N ILE A 8 -42.93 -24.29 16.75
CA ILE A 8 -41.50 -24.42 17.07
C ILE A 8 -40.65 -24.57 15.80
N LEU A 9 -41.12 -25.36 14.83
CA LEU A 9 -40.44 -25.49 13.54
C LEU A 9 -40.37 -24.15 12.80
N LEU A 10 -41.47 -23.42 12.74
CA LEU A 10 -41.54 -22.12 12.07
C LEU A 10 -40.66 -21.07 12.75
N SER A 11 -40.67 -21.05 14.08
CA SER A 11 -39.80 -20.19 14.90
C SER A 11 -38.33 -20.46 14.63
N SER A 12 -37.92 -21.74 14.61
CA SER A 12 -36.53 -22.11 14.33
C SER A 12 -36.11 -21.74 12.91
N PHE A 13 -36.99 -21.92 11.93
CA PHE A 13 -36.74 -21.53 10.54
C PHE A 13 -36.53 -20.02 10.37
N LEU A 14 -37.35 -19.21 11.04
CA LEU A 14 -37.22 -17.74 11.02
C LEU A 14 -35.93 -17.25 11.68
N PHE A 15 -35.43 -17.96 12.69
CA PHE A 15 -34.18 -17.63 13.37
C PHE A 15 -32.93 -17.85 12.50
N PHE A 16 -32.98 -18.79 11.54
CA PHE A 16 -31.90 -18.97 10.58
C PHE A 16 -31.87 -17.86 9.51
N LEU A 17 -33.02 -17.29 9.18
CA LEU A 17 -33.16 -16.22 8.18
C LEU A 17 -32.71 -14.84 8.69
N SER A 18 -32.59 -14.64 10.00
CA SER A 18 -32.18 -13.36 10.58
C SER A 18 -30.67 -13.10 10.60
N ASN A 19 -29.85 -14.00 10.02
CA ASN A 19 -28.41 -13.77 9.91
C ASN A 19 -28.13 -12.79 8.76
N SER A 20 -28.01 -11.50 9.08
CA SER A 20 -27.51 -10.49 8.16
C SER A 20 -25.99 -10.62 8.04
N SER A 21 -25.52 -11.01 6.87
CA SER A 21 -24.09 -11.00 6.54
C SER A 21 -23.61 -9.55 6.47
N ILE A 22 -22.93 -9.06 7.51
CA ILE A 22 -22.19 -7.80 7.44
C ILE A 22 -20.97 -8.07 6.56
N ALA A 23 -20.97 -7.53 5.34
CA ALA A 23 -19.78 -7.56 4.50
C ALA A 23 -18.66 -6.81 5.23
N GLN A 24 -17.51 -7.46 5.45
CA GLN A 24 -16.33 -6.74 5.93
C GLN A 24 -15.97 -5.68 4.90
N GLU A 25 -16.02 -4.41 5.30
CA GLU A 25 -15.51 -3.33 4.49
C GLU A 25 -14.02 -3.54 4.30
N ILE A 26 -13.58 -3.73 3.06
CA ILE A 26 -12.16 -3.89 2.75
C ILE A 26 -11.49 -2.56 3.10
N PRO A 27 -10.54 -2.52 4.06
CA PRO A 27 -9.88 -1.28 4.42
C PRO A 27 -9.16 -0.73 3.19
N LYS A 28 -9.61 0.43 2.71
CA LYS A 28 -8.97 1.13 1.59
C LYS A 28 -7.68 1.76 2.12
N TYR A 29 -6.54 1.20 1.71
CA TYR A 29 -5.23 1.71 2.09
C TYR A 29 -4.77 2.76 1.07
N ASP A 30 -4.14 3.83 1.57
CA ASP A 30 -3.38 4.74 0.72
C ASP A 30 -2.02 4.10 0.41
N TYR A 31 -1.80 3.77 -0.86
CA TYR A 31 -0.50 3.31 -1.36
C TYR A 31 0.23 4.44 -2.07
N LEU A 32 1.56 4.36 -2.06
CA LEU A 32 2.46 5.21 -2.83
C LEU A 32 3.55 4.36 -3.47
N GLU A 33 3.79 4.58 -4.76
CA GLU A 33 4.91 3.97 -5.48
C GLU A 33 5.97 5.03 -5.79
N VAL A 34 7.21 4.75 -5.42
CA VAL A 34 8.36 5.62 -5.65
C VAL A 34 9.35 4.87 -6.53
N ILE A 35 9.62 5.41 -7.72
CA ILE A 35 10.57 4.82 -8.66
C ILE A 35 11.93 5.47 -8.45
N VAL A 36 12.92 4.67 -8.07
CA VAL A 36 14.30 5.08 -7.85
C VAL A 36 15.17 4.51 -8.96
N ILE A 37 15.91 5.39 -9.64
CA ILE A 37 16.86 5.00 -10.69
C ILE A 37 18.28 5.16 -10.13
N GLN A 38 19.03 4.08 -10.05
CA GLN A 38 20.44 4.05 -9.64
C GLN A 38 21.37 3.80 -10.84
N LYS A 39 22.60 4.32 -10.81
CA LYS A 39 23.64 3.98 -11.80
C LYS A 39 24.28 2.64 -11.42
N ALA A 40 24.52 1.77 -12.41
CA ALA A 40 25.13 0.44 -12.21
C ALA A 40 26.49 0.47 -11.49
N ASN A 41 27.29 1.50 -11.76
CA ASN A 41 28.73 1.53 -11.54
C ASN A 41 29.18 2.61 -10.53
N ASN A 42 28.32 3.03 -9.61
CA ASN A 42 28.63 4.09 -8.64
C ASN A 42 28.28 3.77 -7.18
N SER A 43 28.53 2.52 -6.75
CA SER A 43 28.41 2.08 -5.35
C SER A 43 27.04 2.32 -4.71
N GLY A 44 25.94 2.23 -5.49
CA GLY A 44 24.57 2.39 -4.98
C GLY A 44 24.08 3.85 -4.86
N ARG A 45 24.80 4.84 -5.42
CA ARG A 45 24.32 6.24 -5.46
C ARG A 45 23.08 6.39 -6.36
N VAL A 46 22.03 7.02 -5.82
CA VAL A 46 20.79 7.31 -6.55
C VAL A 46 21.00 8.40 -7.58
N LYS A 47 20.56 8.18 -8.82
CA LYS A 47 20.65 9.15 -9.91
C LYS A 47 19.43 10.04 -9.99
N ARG A 48 18.24 9.47 -9.73
CA ARG A 48 16.97 10.18 -9.75
C ARG A 48 15.91 9.38 -9.01
N ILE A 49 15.13 10.06 -8.17
CA ILE A 49 13.85 9.54 -7.66
C ILE A 49 12.75 10.21 -8.47
N LYS A 50 11.81 9.42 -9.00
CA LYS A 50 10.63 9.92 -9.69
C LYS A 50 9.40 9.32 -9.03
N VAL A 51 8.46 10.19 -8.68
CA VAL A 51 7.20 9.80 -8.05
C VAL A 51 6.09 10.21 -9.00
N GLN A 52 5.25 9.26 -9.40
CA GLN A 52 4.07 9.63 -10.18
C GLN A 52 3.09 10.41 -9.29
N GLU A 53 2.40 11.37 -9.89
CA GLU A 53 1.39 12.16 -9.19
C GLU A 53 0.21 11.26 -8.84
N GLN A 54 0.01 11.03 -7.54
CA GLN A 54 -1.07 10.19 -7.03
C GLN A 54 -2.06 11.02 -6.22
N LYS A 55 -3.36 10.77 -6.43
CA LYS A 55 -4.44 11.42 -5.66
C LYS A 55 -4.28 11.23 -4.14
N SER A 56 -3.60 10.17 -3.72
CA SER A 56 -3.27 9.86 -2.31
C SER A 56 -2.35 10.89 -1.64
N LEU A 57 -1.62 11.70 -2.41
CA LEU A 57 -0.69 12.71 -1.90
C LEU A 57 -1.31 14.12 -1.76
N VAL A 58 -2.53 14.34 -2.28
CA VAL A 58 -3.18 15.66 -2.24
C VAL A 58 -3.48 16.03 -0.77
N GLY A 59 -2.90 17.14 -0.30
CA GLY A 59 -3.06 17.63 1.07
C GLY A 59 -2.25 16.87 2.13
N LYS A 60 -1.34 15.98 1.75
CA LYS A 60 -0.45 15.26 2.68
C LYS A 60 0.87 16.02 2.89
N GLN A 61 1.53 15.76 4.02
CA GLN A 61 2.81 16.35 4.39
C GLN A 61 3.96 15.95 3.44
N ILE A 62 3.85 14.78 2.79
CA ILE A 62 4.83 14.32 1.81
C ILE A 62 4.53 14.95 0.45
N THR A 63 5.55 15.58 -0.15
CA THR A 63 5.45 16.19 -1.48
C THR A 63 6.43 15.56 -2.45
N ILE A 64 6.04 15.49 -3.73
CA ILE A 64 6.88 14.96 -4.81
C ILE A 64 8.21 15.70 -4.86
N LYS A 65 8.20 17.03 -4.73
CA LYS A 65 9.41 17.86 -4.74
C LYS A 65 10.43 17.48 -3.66
N GLN A 66 9.96 17.14 -2.47
CA GLN A 66 10.85 16.71 -1.38
C GLN A 66 11.41 15.31 -1.63
N LEU A 67 10.60 14.39 -2.18
CA LEU A 67 11.06 13.05 -2.55
C LEU A 67 12.10 13.07 -3.67
N GLU A 68 11.94 13.96 -4.65
CA GLU A 68 12.87 14.13 -5.77
C GLU A 68 14.23 14.74 -5.36
N GLN A 69 14.31 15.38 -4.18
CA GLN A 69 15.54 15.96 -3.62
C GLN A 69 16.40 14.95 -2.84
N LEU A 70 15.89 13.73 -2.57
CA LEU A 70 16.63 12.73 -1.80
C LEU A 70 17.73 12.07 -2.65
N GLU A 71 18.91 11.89 -2.05
CA GLU A 71 20.10 11.39 -2.75
C GLU A 71 20.35 9.88 -2.57
N GLY A 72 19.57 9.23 -1.69
CA GLY A 72 19.78 7.84 -1.30
C GLY A 72 18.49 7.08 -1.00
N SER A 73 18.53 5.75 -1.19
CA SER A 73 17.42 4.87 -0.79
C SER A 73 17.21 4.87 0.73
N SER A 74 18.28 5.03 1.52
CA SER A 74 18.17 5.15 2.98
C SER A 74 17.42 6.42 3.40
N ASP A 75 17.71 7.54 2.74
CA ASP A 75 17.02 8.82 2.99
C ASP A 75 15.54 8.71 2.62
N LEU A 76 15.23 8.04 1.50
CA LEU A 76 13.87 7.73 1.09
C LEU A 76 13.13 6.92 2.16
N LEU A 77 13.69 5.80 2.62
CA LEU A 77 13.06 4.95 3.63
C LEU A 77 12.83 5.71 4.94
N ASN A 78 13.80 6.51 5.37
CA ASN A 78 13.69 7.30 6.60
C ASN A 78 12.65 8.42 6.48
N TYR A 79 12.65 9.14 5.36
CA TYR A 79 11.68 10.20 5.09
C TYR A 79 10.25 9.64 5.05
N MET A 80 10.04 8.51 4.38
CA MET A 80 8.74 7.84 4.33
C MET A 80 8.29 7.36 5.71
N ASN A 81 9.19 6.74 6.49
CA ASN A 81 8.87 6.29 7.85
C ASN A 81 8.50 7.47 8.78
N THR A 82 9.21 8.59 8.69
CA THR A 82 8.89 9.83 9.44
C THR A 82 7.51 10.37 9.06
N GLY A 83 7.12 10.22 7.79
CA GLY A 83 5.79 10.56 7.32
C GLY A 83 4.70 9.52 7.64
N ASN A 84 4.94 8.54 8.52
CA ASN A 84 4.03 7.42 8.81
C ASN A 84 3.64 6.59 7.59
N TRP A 85 4.59 6.39 6.66
CA TRP A 85 4.46 5.43 5.58
C TRP A 85 5.32 4.21 5.86
N GLU A 86 4.70 3.05 5.73
CA GLU A 86 5.33 1.74 5.92
C GLU A 86 5.86 1.24 4.57
N PHE A 87 7.10 0.76 4.56
CA PHE A 87 7.65 0.05 3.41
C PHE A 87 7.01 -1.33 3.30
N VAL A 88 6.41 -1.63 2.15
CA VAL A 88 5.70 -2.88 1.89
C VAL A 88 6.54 -3.83 1.05
N ASP A 89 7.08 -3.33 -0.05
CA ASP A 89 7.80 -4.16 -1.01
C ASP A 89 8.75 -3.33 -1.89
N ARG A 90 9.75 -4.00 -2.48
CA ARG A 90 10.67 -3.43 -3.47
C ARG A 90 10.84 -4.40 -4.64
N GLN A 91 10.47 -3.93 -5.82
CA GLN A 91 10.72 -4.61 -7.09
C GLN A 91 11.89 -3.93 -7.81
N SER A 92 12.76 -4.70 -8.48
CA SER A 92 13.91 -4.16 -9.19
C SER A 92 14.08 -4.80 -10.56
N ILE A 93 14.41 -3.99 -11.57
CA ILE A 93 14.72 -4.45 -12.92
C ILE A 93 16.13 -3.96 -13.26
N VAL A 94 16.98 -4.92 -13.66
CA VAL A 94 18.33 -4.70 -14.19
C VAL A 94 18.39 -5.39 -15.54
N SER A 95 18.75 -4.66 -16.59
CA SER A 95 18.77 -5.21 -17.94
C SER A 95 20.14 -5.86 -18.25
N GLU A 96 21.24 -5.24 -17.85
CA GLU A 96 22.63 -5.73 -18.04
C GLU A 96 23.56 -5.25 -16.90
N GLU A 97 24.79 -5.78 -16.81
CA GLU A 97 25.74 -5.52 -15.69
C GLU A 97 26.14 -4.04 -15.52
N ASN A 98 26.07 -3.24 -16.59
CA ASN A 98 26.37 -1.81 -16.56
C ASN A 98 25.15 -0.90 -16.76
N ASP A 99 23.95 -1.48 -16.77
CA ASP A 99 22.71 -0.74 -17.01
C ASP A 99 22.11 -0.13 -15.74
N PRO A 100 21.42 1.02 -15.85
CA PRO A 100 20.77 1.64 -14.71
C PRO A 100 19.79 0.67 -14.05
N VAL A 101 19.85 0.61 -12.72
CA VAL A 101 18.94 -0.20 -11.92
C VAL A 101 17.69 0.61 -11.63
N TRP A 102 16.53 0.07 -12.02
CA TRP A 102 15.24 0.66 -11.71
C TRP A 102 14.65 -0.08 -10.52
N MET A 103 14.31 0.64 -9.47
CA MET A 103 13.63 0.07 -8.30
C MET A 103 12.31 0.76 -8.08
N SER A 104 11.25 -0.03 -7.96
CA SER A 104 9.96 0.41 -7.49
C SER A 104 9.86 0.12 -5.99
N TYR A 105 9.72 1.16 -5.19
CA TYR A 105 9.44 1.05 -3.75
C TYR A 105 7.97 1.30 -3.51
N ILE A 106 7.31 0.33 -2.88
CA ILE A 106 5.88 0.40 -2.55
C ILE A 106 5.74 0.72 -1.06
N PHE A 107 5.00 1.78 -0.78
CA PHE A 107 4.69 2.22 0.56
C PHE A 107 3.19 2.22 0.83
N ARG A 108 2.83 1.97 2.09
CA ARG A 108 1.45 2.02 2.59
C ARG A 108 1.34 3.00 3.74
N LYS A 109 0.33 3.87 3.74
CA LYS A 109 0.10 4.79 4.86
C LYS A 109 -0.33 4.01 6.11
N ARG A 110 0.34 4.24 7.23
CA ARG A 110 -0.11 3.77 8.55
C ARG A 110 -1.34 4.58 8.95
N LYS A 111 -2.38 3.88 9.43
CA LYS A 111 -3.60 4.48 9.97
C LYS A 111 -3.29 5.33 11.20
#